data_AF-A0A7C4HWY9-F1
#
_entry.id   AF-A0A7C4HWY9-F1
#
_cell.length_a   1.000
_cell.length_b   1.000
_cell.length_c   1.000
_cell.angle_alpha   90.00
_cell.angle_beta   90.00
_cell.angle_gamma   90.00
#
_symmetry.space_group_name_H-M   'P 1'
#
loop_
_entity.id
_entity.type
_entity.pdbx_description
1 polymer ?
#
loop_
_entity_poly.entity_id
_entity_poly.type
_entity_poly.pdbx_seq_one_letter_code
_entity_poly.pdbx_strand_id
1 'polypeptide(L)'
;MVVNMVEFEIRERDLLARIGKLKTKSGTIETPAFLPVINPVKELVTPLELWENFNCRVLITNAYIVKKHFGEEAKRKGIHKILKYPGVIMTDSGAYQILVYGSLDVTNREIIRYQEEISTDIATILDLPTGWNVSMEYARYTVEETLRRARELEDARARADIIWVGPIQGGRYIDLVAFSAKEMGKLPFDIHALGSPTPVMEQYLFDILVDMIATAKMNSPLERPFHLFGAGHPMMFSLAVALGCDLFDSAAYSLFARENRYLTDYGTIRLEDIKYFPCSCPVCMKYSPTDLMEMPGDRRERELSKHNLYVCFAEIKRVKQAIVEGRLWEYLEMKAHSHPSLLKALRRLQKYSEYIERNSPFVKRKGLFFFGPIDFIRPEVLRHNKRLKERYSPPDRSKVLILVPDSELKDTRRRKYVKKIVLKASKVLGLDLNAIHVCFYSPPFGIIPIELSETYPLYQYEYAYPPDAETVKYVAERILEYIAAAPYVKIIILMEKGSWSERLVDLVVKESHEREIEAEILPLDAHSLKLKKN
;
A
#
# COMPACT_ATOMS: atom_id res chain seq x y z
N MET A 1 3.21 -27.69 26.32
CA MET A 1 2.92 -26.48 25.51
C MET A 1 4.21 -26.07 24.83
N VAL A 2 4.23 -26.09 23.50
CA VAL A 2 5.40 -25.71 22.71
C VAL A 2 5.44 -24.19 22.64
N VAL A 3 6.45 -23.55 23.23
CA VAL A 3 6.58 -22.08 23.22
C VAL A 3 7.01 -21.64 21.82
N ASN A 4 6.18 -20.82 21.17
CA ASN A 4 6.43 -20.34 19.81
C ASN A 4 7.57 -19.31 19.83
N MET A 5 8.63 -19.55 19.06
CA MET A 5 9.82 -18.67 18.97
C MET A 5 9.76 -17.69 17.78
N VAL A 6 8.56 -17.35 17.29
CA VAL A 6 8.41 -16.47 16.13
C VAL A 6 8.44 -15.02 16.55
N GLU A 7 9.42 -14.29 16.03
CA GLU A 7 9.67 -12.88 16.36
C GLU A 7 9.47 -12.06 15.08
N PHE A 8 8.44 -11.22 15.07
CA PHE A 8 8.20 -10.23 14.03
C PHE A 8 8.24 -8.82 14.63
N GLU A 9 9.27 -8.06 14.27
CA GLU A 9 9.47 -6.69 14.72
C GLU A 9 9.17 -5.70 13.59
N ILE A 10 8.42 -4.64 13.87
CA ILE A 10 8.17 -3.55 12.92
C ILE A 10 9.16 -2.42 13.16
N ARG A 11 9.87 -1.98 12.10
CA ARG A 11 10.90 -0.93 12.16
C ARG A 11 10.44 0.41 11.60
N GLU A 12 9.80 0.40 10.44
CA GLU A 12 9.33 1.61 9.75
C GLU A 12 7.91 1.37 9.24
N ARG A 13 7.12 2.43 9.11
CA ARG A 13 5.72 2.35 8.66
C ARG A 13 5.35 3.56 7.80
N ASP A 14 4.48 3.32 6.84
CA ASP A 14 3.75 4.35 6.09
C ASP A 14 2.45 3.74 5.57
N LEU A 15 1.33 4.45 5.67
CA LEU A 15 -0.01 3.88 5.49
C LEU A 15 -0.19 2.61 6.36
N LEU A 16 -0.70 1.51 5.80
CA LEU A 16 -0.72 0.20 6.48
C LEU A 16 0.57 -0.60 6.24
N ALA A 17 1.49 -0.08 5.43
CA ALA A 17 2.75 -0.74 5.13
C ALA A 17 3.69 -0.73 6.32
N ARG A 18 4.56 -1.74 6.36
CA ARG A 18 5.58 -1.87 7.38
C ARG A 18 6.83 -2.54 6.82
N ILE A 19 7.97 -1.99 7.18
CA ILE A 19 9.24 -2.70 7.08
C ILE A 19 9.44 -3.41 8.41
N GLY A 20 9.50 -4.74 8.37
CA GLY A 20 9.68 -5.55 9.56
C GLY A 20 10.80 -6.57 9.41
N LYS A 21 11.16 -7.21 10.51
CA LYS A 21 12.10 -8.34 10.56
C LYS A 21 11.37 -9.56 11.09
N LEU A 22 11.28 -10.60 10.27
CA LEU A 22 10.75 -11.90 10.65
C LEU A 22 11.92 -12.85 10.88
N LYS A 23 12.09 -13.30 12.12
CA LYS A 23 13.11 -14.28 12.49
C LYS A 23 12.58 -15.71 12.32
N THR A 24 13.38 -16.56 11.68
CA THR A 24 13.11 -17.98 11.49
C THR A 24 14.30 -18.80 12.00
N LYS A 25 14.16 -20.13 12.05
CA LYS A 25 15.26 -21.02 12.46
C LYS A 25 16.48 -20.99 11.52
N SER A 26 16.29 -20.59 10.25
CA SER A 26 17.34 -20.61 9.22
C SER A 26 17.75 -19.21 8.75
N GLY A 27 17.23 -18.14 9.36
CA GLY A 27 17.64 -16.77 9.01
C GLY A 27 16.65 -15.70 9.45
N THR A 28 16.87 -14.48 8.97
CA THR A 28 15.96 -13.34 9.19
C THR A 28 15.55 -12.76 7.85
N ILE A 29 14.26 -12.52 7.69
CA ILE A 29 13.66 -11.93 6.49
C ILE A 29 13.28 -10.50 6.81
N GLU A 30 13.66 -9.55 5.95
CA GLU A 30 13.16 -8.18 6.02
C GLU A 30 11.95 -7.99 5.10
N THR A 31 10.80 -7.66 5.66
CA THR A 31 9.55 -7.39 4.92
C THR A 31 9.50 -5.91 4.47
N PRO A 32 8.73 -5.55 3.42
CA PRO A 32 8.05 -6.45 2.50
C PRO A 32 9.02 -7.30 1.67
N ALA A 33 8.72 -8.57 1.42
CA ALA A 33 9.61 -9.49 0.71
C ALA A 33 8.91 -10.21 -0.45
N PHE A 34 9.63 -10.36 -1.57
CA PHE A 34 9.23 -11.18 -2.71
C PHE A 34 9.95 -12.53 -2.66
N LEU A 35 9.20 -13.62 -2.77
CA LEU A 35 9.62 -15.01 -2.69
C LEU A 35 9.46 -15.65 -4.09
N PRO A 36 10.56 -15.83 -4.84
CA PRO A 36 10.50 -16.57 -6.10
C PRO A 36 10.02 -18.01 -5.85
N VAL A 37 9.04 -18.45 -6.64
CA VAL A 37 8.57 -19.84 -6.61
C VAL A 37 9.54 -20.73 -7.37
N ILE A 38 10.14 -21.69 -6.68
CA ILE A 38 11.08 -22.65 -7.24
C ILE A 38 10.38 -23.96 -7.54
N ASN A 39 10.43 -24.37 -8.81
CA ASN A 39 10.12 -25.75 -9.19
C ASN A 39 11.40 -26.60 -9.02
N PRO A 40 11.43 -27.56 -8.08
CA PRO A 40 12.64 -28.33 -7.78
C PRO A 40 13.05 -29.31 -8.90
N VAL A 41 12.21 -29.47 -9.93
CA VAL A 41 12.46 -30.36 -11.08
C VAL A 41 12.97 -29.58 -12.30
N LYS A 42 12.58 -28.31 -12.46
CA LYS A 42 12.97 -27.47 -13.61
C LYS A 42 13.35 -26.07 -13.15
N GLU A 43 14.65 -25.90 -12.89
CA GLU A 43 15.25 -24.64 -12.48
C GLU A 43 15.81 -23.87 -13.69
N LEU A 44 15.33 -22.65 -13.92
CA LEU A 44 15.92 -21.73 -14.90
C LEU A 44 17.00 -20.85 -14.27
N VAL A 45 16.70 -20.37 -13.07
CA VAL A 45 17.60 -19.64 -12.20
C VAL A 45 17.70 -20.47 -10.93
N THR A 46 18.91 -20.91 -10.59
CA THR A 46 19.12 -21.80 -9.45
C THR A 46 18.90 -21.06 -8.13
N PRO A 47 18.52 -21.75 -7.05
CA PRO A 47 18.42 -21.14 -5.72
C PRO A 47 19.74 -20.51 -5.25
N LEU A 48 20.89 -21.10 -5.60
CA LEU A 48 22.20 -20.52 -5.29
C LEU A 48 22.41 -19.19 -6.02
N GLU A 49 22.05 -19.08 -7.30
CA GLU A 49 22.10 -17.81 -8.02
C GLU A 49 21.16 -16.76 -7.41
N LEU A 50 19.98 -17.15 -6.92
CA LEU A 50 19.07 -16.24 -6.20
C LEU A 50 19.73 -15.68 -4.94
N TRP A 51 20.42 -16.52 -4.18
CA TRP A 51 21.17 -16.10 -3.00
C TRP A 51 22.30 -15.11 -3.34
N GLU A 52 23.16 -15.49 -4.29
CA GLU A 52 24.40 -14.75 -4.59
C GLU A 52 24.14 -13.47 -5.39
N ASN A 53 23.31 -13.53 -6.43
CA ASN A 53 23.16 -12.43 -7.39
C ASN A 53 22.01 -11.48 -7.08
N PHE A 54 20.94 -11.98 -6.43
CA PHE A 54 19.75 -11.20 -6.14
C PHE A 54 19.65 -10.78 -4.67
N ASN A 55 20.55 -11.26 -3.81
CA ASN A 55 20.45 -11.10 -2.36
C ASN A 55 19.08 -11.61 -1.85
N CYS A 56 18.53 -12.65 -2.50
CA CYS A 56 17.27 -13.26 -2.14
C CYS A 56 17.49 -14.07 -0.86
N ARG A 57 16.84 -13.68 0.24
CA ARG A 57 16.99 -14.32 1.56
C ARG A 57 15.86 -15.28 1.93
N VAL A 58 14.81 -15.31 1.11
CA VAL A 58 13.70 -16.23 1.23
C VAL A 58 13.19 -16.65 -0.14
N LEU A 59 12.84 -17.92 -0.31
CA LEU A 59 12.17 -18.44 -1.50
C LEU A 59 11.00 -19.34 -1.06
N ILE A 60 10.14 -19.69 -2.01
CA ILE A 60 9.07 -20.66 -1.78
C ILE A 60 9.19 -21.84 -2.75
N THR A 61 8.86 -23.04 -2.30
CA THR A 61 8.64 -24.20 -3.17
C THR A 61 7.37 -24.93 -2.78
N ASN A 62 7.03 -26.00 -3.48
CA ASN A 62 5.82 -26.76 -3.27
C ASN A 62 6.14 -28.11 -2.63
N ALA A 63 5.71 -28.32 -1.39
CA ALA A 63 5.99 -29.54 -0.62
C ALA A 63 5.43 -30.80 -1.30
N TYR A 64 4.28 -30.70 -1.98
CA TYR A 64 3.70 -31.83 -2.70
C TYR A 64 4.59 -32.27 -3.89
N ILE A 65 5.12 -31.32 -4.66
CA ILE A 65 6.07 -31.62 -5.74
C ILE A 65 7.36 -32.23 -5.17
N VAL A 66 7.87 -31.69 -4.07
CA VAL A 66 9.05 -32.25 -3.40
C VAL A 66 8.78 -33.69 -2.94
N LYS A 67 7.61 -33.95 -2.33
CA LYS A 67 7.20 -35.30 -1.92
C LYS A 67 7.20 -36.28 -3.09
N LYS A 68 6.61 -35.88 -4.22
CA LYS A 68 6.47 -36.73 -5.40
C LYS A 68 7.82 -37.10 -6.03
N HIS A 69 8.78 -36.18 -6.06
CA HIS A 69 10.04 -36.37 -6.79
C HIS A 69 11.23 -36.75 -5.90
N PHE A 70 11.23 -36.32 -4.64
CA PHE A 70 12.35 -36.50 -3.71
C PHE A 70 11.98 -37.24 -2.43
N GLY A 71 10.68 -37.44 -2.15
CA GLY A 71 10.15 -38.34 -1.11
C GLY A 71 11.02 -38.49 0.14
N GLU A 72 11.60 -39.69 0.31
CA GLU A 72 12.49 -40.06 1.42
C GLU A 72 13.87 -39.37 1.37
N GLU A 73 14.38 -39.03 0.19
CA GLU A 73 15.63 -38.28 0.07
C GLU A 73 15.51 -36.91 0.73
N ALA A 74 14.39 -36.21 0.50
CA ALA A 74 14.13 -34.92 1.11
C ALA A 74 13.96 -35.01 2.63
N LYS A 75 13.34 -36.07 3.15
CA LYS A 75 13.27 -36.31 4.60
C LYS A 75 14.64 -36.54 5.22
N ARG A 76 15.49 -37.32 4.55
CA ARG A 76 16.85 -37.63 5.03
C ARG A 76 17.79 -36.44 4.96
N LYS A 77 17.70 -35.63 3.90
CA LYS A 77 18.64 -34.51 3.65
C LYS A 77 18.14 -33.17 4.18
N GLY A 78 16.82 -32.99 4.30
CA GLY A 78 16.18 -31.70 4.55
C GLY A 78 16.10 -30.82 3.28
N ILE A 79 15.11 -29.93 3.25
CA ILE A 79 14.76 -29.12 2.06
C ILE A 79 15.90 -28.20 1.60
N HIS A 80 16.67 -27.64 2.54
CA HIS A 80 17.82 -26.77 2.22
C HIS A 80 18.90 -27.48 1.41
N LYS A 81 19.16 -28.76 1.70
CA LYS A 81 20.15 -29.55 0.95
C LYS A 81 19.60 -30.00 -0.40
N ILE A 82 18.29 -30.25 -0.50
CA ILE A 82 17.64 -30.56 -1.77
C ILE A 82 17.73 -29.38 -2.73
N LEU A 83 17.37 -28.17 -2.27
CA LEU A 83 17.41 -26.95 -3.08
C LEU A 83 18.79 -26.28 -3.14
N LYS A 84 19.78 -26.77 -2.38
CA LYS A 84 21.11 -26.15 -2.24
C LYS A 84 21.03 -24.66 -1.89
N TYR A 85 20.14 -24.32 -0.96
CA TYR A 85 19.85 -22.92 -0.60
C TYR A 85 20.09 -22.67 0.89
N PRO A 86 20.95 -21.70 1.25
CA PRO A 86 21.32 -21.43 2.64
C PRO A 86 20.35 -20.48 3.38
N GLY A 87 19.43 -19.82 2.66
CA GLY A 87 18.46 -18.89 3.25
C GLY A 87 17.17 -19.58 3.69
N VAL A 88 16.14 -18.78 3.94
CA VAL A 88 14.85 -19.26 4.44
C VAL A 88 14.01 -19.90 3.33
N ILE A 89 13.41 -21.06 3.59
CA ILE A 89 12.55 -21.78 2.64
C ILE A 89 11.13 -21.85 3.19
N MET A 90 10.21 -21.22 2.46
CA MET A 90 8.78 -21.44 2.61
C MET A 90 8.33 -22.63 1.76
N THR A 91 7.39 -23.42 2.26
CA THR A 91 6.70 -24.44 1.47
C THR A 91 5.20 -24.19 1.42
N ASP A 92 4.69 -24.14 0.19
CA ASP A 92 3.26 -24.32 -0.08
C ASP A 92 2.90 -25.80 0.06
N SER A 93 1.67 -26.07 0.50
CA SER A 93 1.10 -27.40 0.69
C SER A 93 0.74 -28.10 -0.63
N GLY A 94 0.63 -27.32 -1.71
CA GLY A 94 0.16 -27.77 -3.01
C GLY A 94 -1.33 -27.52 -3.25
N ALA A 95 -1.97 -26.71 -2.41
CA ALA A 95 -3.37 -26.33 -2.58
C ALA A 95 -3.68 -25.78 -3.99
N TYR A 96 -2.73 -25.10 -4.63
CA TYR A 96 -2.89 -24.66 -6.03
C TYR A 96 -3.13 -25.82 -7.02
N GLN A 97 -2.54 -27.00 -6.80
CA GLN A 97 -2.80 -28.17 -7.64
C GLN A 97 -4.25 -28.67 -7.53
N ILE A 98 -4.95 -28.41 -6.42
CA ILE A 98 -6.38 -28.72 -6.30
C ILE A 98 -7.20 -27.87 -7.29
N LEU A 99 -6.85 -26.59 -7.47
CA LEU A 99 -7.51 -25.74 -8.46
C LEU A 99 -7.28 -26.21 -9.90
N VAL A 100 -6.11 -26.76 -10.20
CA VAL A 100 -5.72 -27.16 -11.56
C VAL A 100 -6.20 -28.57 -11.90
N TYR A 101 -6.10 -29.51 -10.96
CA TYR A 101 -6.32 -30.95 -11.20
C TYR A 101 -7.51 -31.54 -10.45
N GLY A 102 -8.21 -30.75 -9.62
CA GLY A 102 -9.45 -31.13 -8.94
C GLY A 102 -9.26 -31.91 -7.63
N SER A 103 -8.18 -32.67 -7.47
CA SER A 103 -7.86 -33.36 -6.22
C SER A 103 -6.36 -33.55 -6.01
N LEU A 104 -5.99 -33.82 -4.75
CA LEU A 104 -4.67 -34.25 -4.36
C LEU A 104 -4.78 -35.54 -3.54
N ASP A 105 -3.88 -36.48 -3.81
CA ASP A 105 -3.77 -37.74 -3.06
C ASP A 105 -2.86 -37.54 -1.83
N VAL A 106 -3.22 -36.56 -0.99
CA VAL A 106 -2.56 -36.30 0.29
C VAL A 106 -3.51 -35.62 1.26
N THR A 107 -3.50 -36.06 2.51
CA THR A 107 -4.28 -35.43 3.59
C THR A 107 -3.53 -34.25 4.19
N ASN A 108 -4.27 -33.36 4.89
CA ASN A 108 -3.67 -32.23 5.59
C ASN A 108 -2.66 -32.67 6.67
N ARG A 109 -2.96 -33.71 7.45
CA ARG A 109 -2.03 -34.25 8.45
C ARG A 109 -0.74 -34.80 7.84
N GLU A 110 -0.84 -35.45 6.67
CA GLU A 110 0.34 -35.96 5.98
C GLU A 110 1.22 -34.84 5.42
N ILE A 111 0.64 -33.75 4.89
CA ILE A 111 1.45 -32.63 4.40
C ILE A 111 2.10 -31.87 5.55
N ILE A 112 1.43 -31.74 6.69
CA ILE A 112 1.99 -31.11 7.89
C ILE A 112 3.23 -31.88 8.33
N ARG A 113 3.07 -33.20 8.56
CA ARG A 113 4.18 -34.08 8.96
C ARG A 113 5.32 -34.05 7.94
N TYR A 114 4.99 -34.10 6.65
CA TYR A 114 6.02 -34.09 5.60
C TYR A 114 6.84 -32.79 5.62
N GLN A 115 6.20 -31.63 5.79
CA GLN A 115 6.89 -30.34 5.90
C GLN A 115 7.80 -30.29 7.15
N GLU A 116 7.39 -30.90 8.27
CA GLU A 116 8.23 -31.03 9.47
C GLU A 116 9.44 -31.95 9.23
N GLU A 117 9.24 -33.09 8.56
CA GLU A 117 10.27 -34.09 8.23
C GLU A 117 11.33 -33.53 7.28
N ILE A 118 10.94 -32.75 6.26
CA ILE A 118 11.90 -32.06 5.38
C ILE A 118 12.50 -30.81 6.03
N SER A 119 12.09 -30.48 7.25
CA SER A 119 12.59 -29.34 8.03
C SER A 119 12.41 -27.98 7.35
N THR A 120 11.26 -27.74 6.74
CA THR A 120 10.81 -26.41 6.26
C THR A 120 10.94 -25.33 7.33
N ASP A 121 11.19 -24.08 6.94
CA ASP A 121 11.19 -22.93 7.87
C ASP A 121 9.81 -22.31 8.06
N ILE A 122 9.08 -22.10 6.95
CA ILE A 122 7.73 -21.54 6.93
C ILE A 122 6.82 -22.50 6.17
N ALA A 123 5.86 -23.10 6.85
CA ALA A 123 4.98 -24.13 6.31
C ALA A 123 3.56 -23.61 6.15
N THR A 124 2.86 -24.12 5.12
CA THR A 124 1.44 -23.81 4.87
C THR A 124 0.62 -25.08 5.06
N ILE A 125 -0.54 -24.97 5.71
CA ILE A 125 -1.47 -26.10 5.78
C ILE A 125 -2.08 -26.41 4.40
N LEU A 126 -2.71 -27.57 4.24
CA LEU A 126 -3.45 -27.89 3.03
C LEU A 126 -4.81 -27.22 3.03
N ASP A 127 -4.89 -25.95 2.67
CA ASP A 127 -6.17 -25.25 2.50
C ASP A 127 -6.91 -25.70 1.24
N LEU A 128 -8.15 -25.23 1.09
CA LEU A 128 -8.96 -25.44 -0.11
C LEU A 128 -9.18 -24.09 -0.80
N PRO A 129 -8.47 -23.80 -1.91
CA PRO A 129 -8.62 -22.51 -2.56
C PRO A 129 -10.03 -22.35 -3.14
N THR A 130 -10.69 -21.23 -2.80
CA THR A 130 -12.04 -20.92 -3.28
C THR A 130 -12.11 -20.80 -4.81
N GLY A 131 -11.07 -20.25 -5.43
CA GLY A 131 -11.14 -19.85 -6.85
C GLY A 131 -12.00 -18.61 -7.08
N TRP A 132 -12.28 -18.30 -8.35
CA TRP A 132 -12.90 -17.03 -8.75
C TRP A 132 -14.38 -17.16 -9.15
N ASN A 133 -14.70 -18.10 -10.05
CA ASN A 133 -16.03 -18.27 -10.63
C ASN A 133 -16.82 -19.38 -9.94
N VAL A 134 -17.03 -19.25 -8.63
CA VAL A 134 -17.73 -20.26 -7.81
C VAL A 134 -18.97 -19.70 -7.13
N SER A 135 -19.92 -20.59 -6.79
CA SER A 135 -21.12 -20.22 -6.04
C SER A 135 -20.77 -19.79 -4.59
N MET A 136 -21.65 -19.01 -3.97
CA MET A 136 -21.51 -18.61 -2.56
C MET A 136 -21.47 -19.84 -1.64
N GLU A 137 -22.25 -20.87 -1.97
CA GLU A 137 -22.30 -22.13 -1.24
C GLU A 137 -20.96 -22.87 -1.30
N TYR A 138 -20.38 -23.02 -2.50
CA TYR A 138 -19.07 -23.64 -2.65
C TYR A 138 -17.97 -22.82 -1.96
N ALA A 139 -18.01 -21.49 -2.09
CA ALA A 139 -17.07 -20.62 -1.38
C ALA A 139 -17.16 -20.80 0.15
N ARG A 140 -18.38 -20.87 0.70
CA ARG A 140 -18.58 -21.16 2.13
C ARG A 140 -17.99 -22.50 2.51
N TYR A 141 -18.25 -23.55 1.74
CA TYR A 141 -17.64 -24.87 1.94
C TYR A 141 -16.11 -24.80 1.96
N THR A 142 -15.49 -24.08 1.02
CA THR A 142 -14.02 -23.94 1.00
C THR A 142 -13.45 -23.26 2.24
N VAL A 143 -14.17 -22.28 2.78
CA VAL A 143 -13.80 -21.59 4.02
C VAL A 143 -13.93 -22.53 5.21
N GLU A 144 -15.06 -23.22 5.33
CA GLU A 144 -15.32 -24.16 6.42
C GLU A 144 -14.32 -25.33 6.43
N GLU A 145 -14.04 -25.91 5.27
CA GLU A 145 -13.05 -26.98 5.13
C GLU A 145 -11.62 -26.50 5.44
N THR A 146 -11.25 -25.29 5.00
CA THR A 146 -9.97 -24.68 5.35
C THR A 146 -9.84 -24.47 6.86
N LEU A 147 -10.88 -23.97 7.53
CA LEU A 147 -10.89 -23.79 8.98
C LEU A 147 -10.86 -25.13 9.72
N ARG A 148 -11.56 -26.16 9.22
CA ARG A 148 -11.52 -27.51 9.78
C ARG A 148 -10.09 -28.06 9.76
N ARG A 149 -9.41 -27.98 8.60
CA ARG A 149 -8.01 -28.41 8.43
C ARG A 149 -7.03 -27.57 9.25
N ALA A 150 -7.30 -26.28 9.40
CA ALA A 150 -6.49 -25.39 10.22
C ALA A 150 -6.50 -25.81 11.70
N ARG A 151 -7.62 -26.30 12.22
CA ARG A 151 -7.71 -26.83 13.59
C ARG A 151 -6.92 -28.13 13.78
N GLU A 152 -6.72 -28.92 12.72
CA GLU A 152 -5.90 -30.14 12.81
C GLU A 152 -4.42 -29.84 13.07
N LEU A 153 -3.95 -28.61 12.80
CA LEU A 153 -2.55 -28.24 13.02
C LEU A 153 -2.15 -28.40 14.49
N GLU A 154 -3.03 -28.06 15.43
CA GLU A 154 -2.72 -28.11 16.86
C GLU A 154 -2.38 -29.53 17.33
N ASP A 155 -3.09 -30.54 16.79
CA ASP A 155 -2.83 -31.95 17.09
C ASP A 155 -1.69 -32.54 16.25
N ALA A 156 -1.48 -32.03 15.03
CA ALA A 156 -0.56 -32.62 14.07
C ALA A 156 0.88 -32.07 14.17
N ARG A 157 1.05 -30.84 14.67
CA ARG A 157 2.35 -30.18 14.80
C ARG A 157 3.19 -30.81 15.91
N ALA A 158 4.39 -31.27 15.58
CA ALA A 158 5.36 -31.78 16.55
C ALA A 158 6.52 -30.80 16.81
N ARG A 159 6.70 -29.77 15.96
CA ARG A 159 7.87 -28.88 16.01
C ARG A 159 7.55 -27.42 16.34
N ALA A 160 8.31 -26.85 17.28
CA ALA A 160 8.21 -25.46 17.74
C ALA A 160 8.80 -24.43 16.77
N ASP A 161 9.81 -24.84 16.03
CA ASP A 161 10.75 -23.99 15.32
C ASP A 161 10.31 -23.68 13.88
N ILE A 162 9.17 -24.22 13.47
CA ILE A 162 8.54 -24.00 12.16
C ILE A 162 7.43 -22.98 12.31
N ILE A 163 7.48 -21.96 11.44
CA ILE A 163 6.47 -20.92 11.31
C ILE A 163 5.31 -21.48 10.50
N TRP A 164 4.07 -21.29 10.94
CA TRP A 164 2.90 -21.75 10.21
C TRP A 164 2.06 -20.62 9.63
N VAL A 165 1.66 -20.79 8.37
CA VAL A 165 0.81 -19.89 7.61
C VAL A 165 -0.64 -20.38 7.67
N GLY A 166 -1.55 -19.49 8.09
CA GLY A 166 -3.00 -19.68 8.12
C GLY A 166 -3.67 -19.02 6.91
N PRO A 167 -4.16 -19.78 5.91
CA PRO A 167 -4.79 -19.23 4.73
C PRO A 167 -6.21 -18.71 5.00
N ILE A 168 -6.54 -17.56 4.41
CA ILE A 168 -7.83 -16.89 4.44
C ILE A 168 -8.46 -17.06 3.06
N GLN A 169 -9.62 -17.70 3.03
CA GLN A 169 -10.37 -18.02 1.81
C GLN A 169 -11.70 -17.26 1.75
N GLY A 170 -12.46 -17.45 0.68
CA GLY A 170 -13.77 -16.79 0.46
C GLY A 170 -13.91 -16.13 -0.91
N GLY A 171 -12.79 -15.91 -1.61
CA GLY A 171 -12.77 -15.38 -2.97
C GLY A 171 -13.46 -14.02 -3.08
N ARG A 172 -14.39 -13.88 -4.03
CA ARG A 172 -15.15 -12.63 -4.27
C ARG A 172 -16.17 -12.28 -3.19
N TYR A 173 -16.50 -13.21 -2.29
CA TYR A 173 -17.52 -13.01 -1.26
C TYR A 173 -16.89 -12.41 0.00
N ILE A 174 -16.88 -11.08 0.06
CA ILE A 174 -16.15 -10.31 1.08
C ILE A 174 -16.59 -10.67 2.52
N ASP A 175 -17.86 -11.00 2.74
CA ASP A 175 -18.34 -11.46 4.06
C ASP A 175 -17.70 -12.79 4.48
N LEU A 176 -17.44 -13.69 3.53
CA LEU A 176 -16.71 -14.94 3.79
C LEU A 176 -15.23 -14.68 4.04
N VAL A 177 -14.63 -13.71 3.35
CA VAL A 177 -13.24 -13.28 3.62
C VAL A 177 -13.12 -12.74 5.05
N ALA A 178 -14.06 -11.88 5.47
CA ALA A 178 -14.10 -11.35 6.84
C ALA A 178 -14.27 -12.47 7.88
N PHE A 179 -15.20 -13.40 7.65
CA PHE A 179 -15.42 -14.54 8.53
C PHE A 179 -14.18 -15.45 8.62
N SER A 180 -13.60 -15.81 7.47
CA SER A 180 -12.39 -16.63 7.39
C SER A 180 -11.22 -15.99 8.13
N ALA A 181 -10.97 -14.69 7.90
CA ALA A 181 -9.92 -13.93 8.58
C ALA A 181 -10.10 -13.92 10.10
N LYS A 182 -11.33 -13.66 10.57
CA LYS A 182 -11.65 -13.60 12.00
C LYS A 182 -11.47 -14.95 12.68
N GLU A 183 -11.93 -16.04 12.07
CA GLU A 183 -11.80 -17.38 12.67
C GLU A 183 -10.36 -17.90 12.57
N MET A 184 -9.67 -17.68 11.46
CA MET A 184 -8.25 -18.06 11.31
C MET A 184 -7.36 -17.28 12.29
N GLY A 185 -7.67 -16.01 12.53
CA GLY A 185 -6.97 -15.16 13.48
C GLY A 185 -6.98 -15.66 14.94
N LYS A 186 -7.98 -16.46 15.32
CA LYS A 186 -8.07 -17.08 16.65
C LYS A 186 -7.15 -18.29 16.81
N LEU A 187 -6.67 -18.86 15.72
CA LEU A 187 -5.81 -20.03 15.70
C LEU A 187 -4.33 -19.64 15.85
N PRO A 188 -3.46 -20.55 16.32
CA PRO A 188 -2.05 -20.26 16.64
C PRO A 188 -1.13 -20.24 15.40
N PHE A 189 -1.57 -19.56 14.33
CA PHE A 189 -0.74 -19.30 13.15
C PHE A 189 0.11 -18.06 13.33
N ASP A 190 1.31 -18.09 12.77
CA ASP A 190 2.29 -17.02 12.88
C ASP A 190 2.14 -15.99 11.76
N ILE A 191 1.73 -16.45 10.58
CA ILE A 191 1.50 -15.65 9.37
C ILE A 191 0.08 -15.92 8.90
N HIS A 192 -0.62 -14.89 8.43
CA HIS A 192 -1.89 -15.04 7.73
C HIS A 192 -1.70 -14.79 6.24
N ALA A 193 -2.40 -15.53 5.39
CA ALA A 193 -2.25 -15.38 3.95
C ALA A 193 -3.60 -15.24 3.24
N LEU A 194 -3.73 -14.30 2.31
CA LEU A 194 -4.91 -14.21 1.46
C LEU A 194 -4.80 -15.21 0.30
N GLY A 195 -5.70 -16.19 0.30
CA GLY A 195 -5.82 -17.21 -0.73
C GLY A 195 -6.74 -16.81 -1.88
N SER A 196 -6.55 -17.46 -3.03
CA SER A 196 -7.31 -17.25 -4.28
C SER A 196 -7.27 -15.82 -4.92
N PRO A 197 -6.27 -14.94 -4.71
CA PRO A 197 -6.24 -13.64 -5.41
C PRO A 197 -5.69 -13.75 -6.83
N THR A 198 -5.04 -14.86 -7.21
CA THR A 198 -4.32 -14.99 -8.50
C THR A 198 -5.21 -14.67 -9.71
N PRO A 199 -6.44 -15.22 -9.85
CA PRO A 199 -7.29 -14.89 -11.00
C PRO A 199 -7.73 -13.42 -11.04
N VAL A 200 -7.81 -12.76 -9.88
CA VAL A 200 -8.13 -11.33 -9.76
C VAL A 200 -7.00 -10.48 -10.31
N MET A 201 -5.76 -10.85 -9.97
CA MET A 201 -4.56 -10.16 -10.42
C MET A 201 -4.31 -10.38 -11.92
N GLU A 202 -4.49 -11.60 -12.41
CA GLU A 202 -4.35 -11.94 -13.84
C GLU A 202 -5.35 -11.18 -14.73
N GLN A 203 -6.54 -10.90 -14.22
CA GLN A 203 -7.59 -10.13 -14.91
C GLN A 203 -7.53 -8.62 -14.61
N TYR A 204 -6.49 -8.14 -13.90
CA TYR A 204 -6.31 -6.71 -13.56
C TYR A 204 -7.48 -6.13 -12.74
N LEU A 205 -8.17 -6.97 -11.96
CA LEU A 205 -9.30 -6.57 -11.11
C LEU A 205 -8.83 -6.01 -9.76
N PHE A 206 -7.91 -5.05 -9.83
CA PHE A 206 -7.19 -4.55 -8.65
C PHE A 206 -8.10 -3.84 -7.64
N ASP A 207 -9.25 -3.28 -8.03
CA ASP A 207 -10.22 -2.73 -7.08
C ASP A 207 -10.88 -3.80 -6.21
N ILE A 208 -11.08 -5.00 -6.77
CA ILE A 208 -11.56 -6.15 -5.98
C ILE A 208 -10.43 -6.68 -5.09
N LEU A 209 -9.20 -6.69 -5.59
CA LEU A 209 -8.03 -7.04 -4.77
C LEU A 209 -7.91 -6.12 -3.54
N VAL A 210 -8.15 -4.80 -3.70
CA VAL A 210 -8.21 -3.84 -2.58
C VAL A 210 -9.26 -4.28 -1.56
N ASP A 211 -10.48 -4.63 -2.02
CA ASP A 211 -11.55 -5.08 -1.13
C ASP A 211 -11.19 -6.36 -0.37
N MET A 212 -10.58 -7.34 -1.05
CA MET A 212 -10.17 -8.59 -0.44
C MET A 212 -9.07 -8.39 0.61
N ILE A 213 -8.01 -7.65 0.28
CA ILE A 213 -6.89 -7.39 1.20
C ILE A 213 -7.36 -6.57 2.39
N ALA A 214 -8.05 -5.45 2.16
CA ALA A 214 -8.50 -4.57 3.24
C ALA A 214 -9.43 -5.30 4.20
N THR A 215 -10.37 -6.09 3.68
CA THR A 215 -11.30 -6.87 4.51
C THR A 215 -10.56 -7.92 5.35
N ALA A 216 -9.65 -8.68 4.74
CA ALA A 216 -8.86 -9.66 5.48
C ALA A 216 -8.02 -8.99 6.58
N LYS A 217 -7.35 -7.87 6.27
CA LYS A 217 -6.52 -7.12 7.23
C LYS A 217 -7.33 -6.52 8.37
N MET A 218 -8.52 -6.00 8.12
CA MET A 218 -9.41 -5.46 9.15
C MET A 218 -9.92 -6.53 10.12
N ASN A 219 -9.91 -7.80 9.71
CA ASN A 219 -10.44 -8.92 10.48
C ASN A 219 -9.35 -9.91 10.93
N SER A 220 -8.06 -9.59 10.73
CA SER A 220 -6.92 -10.41 11.15
C SER A 220 -6.08 -9.70 12.23
N PRO A 221 -5.34 -10.44 13.07
CA PRO A 221 -4.42 -9.85 14.03
C PRO A 221 -3.39 -8.94 13.34
N LEU A 222 -3.23 -7.72 13.84
CA LEU A 222 -2.38 -6.70 13.22
C LEU A 222 -0.89 -6.99 13.40
N GLU A 223 -0.51 -7.67 14.47
CA GLU A 223 0.87 -7.96 14.84
C GLU A 223 1.51 -9.07 13.99
N ARG A 224 0.72 -9.85 13.26
CA ARG A 224 1.20 -10.98 12.44
C ARG A 224 1.49 -10.56 11.00
N PRO A 225 2.56 -11.05 10.35
CA PRO A 225 2.79 -10.82 8.93
C PRO A 225 1.62 -11.29 8.07
N PHE A 226 1.41 -10.60 6.95
CA PHE A 226 0.35 -10.90 5.99
C PHE A 226 0.92 -11.23 4.62
N HIS A 227 0.64 -12.43 4.13
CA HIS A 227 1.11 -12.92 2.84
C HIS A 227 0.01 -12.79 1.77
N LEU A 228 0.38 -12.38 0.56
CA LEU A 228 -0.51 -12.34 -0.58
C LEU A 228 -0.09 -13.41 -1.58
N PHE A 229 -0.85 -14.51 -1.65
CA PHE A 229 -0.49 -15.65 -2.48
C PHE A 229 -0.49 -15.32 -3.97
N GLY A 230 0.50 -15.78 -4.72
CA GLY A 230 0.57 -15.67 -6.18
C GLY A 230 0.87 -14.27 -6.72
N ALA A 231 1.12 -13.29 -5.83
CA ALA A 231 1.47 -11.92 -6.17
C ALA A 231 2.90 -11.82 -6.73
N GLY A 232 3.01 -11.79 -8.06
CA GLY A 232 4.32 -11.78 -8.74
C GLY A 232 4.66 -10.58 -9.58
N HIS A 233 3.67 -9.77 -9.93
CA HIS A 233 3.87 -8.71 -10.90
C HIS A 233 4.26 -7.40 -10.19
N PRO A 234 5.40 -6.77 -10.54
CA PRO A 234 5.90 -5.56 -9.88
C PRO A 234 4.87 -4.42 -9.76
N MET A 235 4.06 -4.21 -10.80
CA MET A 235 3.10 -3.10 -10.89
C MET A 235 2.12 -2.96 -9.72
N MET A 236 1.85 -4.03 -8.96
CA MET A 236 0.88 -4.00 -7.86
C MET A 236 1.54 -4.01 -6.47
N PHE A 237 2.87 -4.14 -6.37
CA PHE A 237 3.54 -4.25 -5.07
C PHE A 237 3.31 -3.03 -4.20
N SER A 238 3.40 -1.82 -4.74
CA SER A 238 3.13 -0.58 -3.99
C SER A 238 1.71 -0.55 -3.41
N LEU A 239 0.71 -0.98 -4.19
CA LEU A 239 -0.69 -1.04 -3.77
C LEU A 239 -0.89 -2.06 -2.65
N ALA A 240 -0.43 -3.29 -2.84
CA ALA A 240 -0.61 -4.36 -1.87
C ALA A 240 0.16 -4.06 -0.56
N VAL A 241 1.37 -3.52 -0.66
CA VAL A 241 2.15 -3.08 0.50
C VAL A 241 1.46 -1.93 1.23
N ALA A 242 0.92 -0.93 0.52
CA ALA A 242 0.18 0.17 1.13
C ALA A 242 -1.07 -0.29 1.91
N LEU A 243 -1.63 -1.46 1.55
CA LEU A 243 -2.73 -2.13 2.26
C LEU A 243 -2.26 -3.06 3.39
N GLY A 244 -0.94 -3.21 3.58
CA GLY A 244 -0.34 -3.95 4.70
C GLY A 244 -0.01 -5.41 4.40
N CYS A 245 0.20 -5.77 3.13
CA CYS A 245 0.85 -7.03 2.75
C CYS A 245 2.37 -6.98 2.98
N ASP A 246 2.92 -8.03 3.57
CA ASP A 246 4.31 -8.16 3.99
C ASP A 246 5.10 -9.15 3.14
N LEU A 247 4.45 -10.18 2.58
CA LEU A 247 5.10 -11.24 1.82
C LEU A 247 4.36 -11.48 0.50
N PHE A 248 5.10 -11.69 -0.57
CA PHE A 248 4.58 -11.93 -1.91
C PHE A 248 5.32 -13.11 -2.53
N ASP A 249 4.62 -14.00 -3.23
CA ASP A 249 5.26 -15.10 -3.94
C ASP A 249 4.77 -15.22 -5.38
N SER A 250 5.64 -15.66 -6.29
CA SER A 250 5.18 -16.02 -7.63
C SER A 250 6.16 -16.81 -8.47
N ALA A 251 5.59 -17.61 -9.37
CA ALA A 251 6.28 -18.21 -10.51
C ALA A 251 6.22 -17.33 -11.78
N ALA A 252 5.49 -16.20 -11.77
CA ALA A 252 5.25 -15.36 -12.94
C ALA A 252 6.54 -14.93 -13.65
N TYR A 253 7.62 -14.64 -12.90
CA TYR A 253 8.92 -14.26 -13.50
C TYR A 253 9.43 -15.29 -14.51
N SER A 254 9.22 -16.58 -14.22
CA SER A 254 9.65 -17.71 -15.06
C SER A 254 8.61 -18.11 -16.10
N LEU A 255 7.32 -18.07 -15.73
CA LEU A 255 6.22 -18.40 -16.64
C LEU A 255 6.13 -17.38 -17.78
N PHE A 256 6.33 -16.10 -17.46
CA PHE A 256 6.30 -15.03 -18.45
C PHE A 256 7.51 -15.13 -19.38
N ALA A 257 8.69 -15.44 -18.83
CA ALA A 257 9.89 -15.64 -19.64
C ALA A 257 9.74 -16.77 -20.68
N ARG A 258 9.03 -17.86 -20.35
CA ARG A 258 8.70 -18.96 -21.29
C ARG A 258 7.88 -18.50 -22.49
N GLU A 259 7.05 -17.49 -22.27
CA GLU A 259 6.16 -16.91 -23.28
C GLU A 259 6.78 -15.65 -23.91
N ASN A 260 8.09 -15.46 -23.78
CA ASN A 260 8.81 -14.26 -24.23
C ASN A 260 8.23 -12.95 -23.65
N ARG A 261 7.65 -12.99 -22.46
CA ARG A 261 7.10 -11.82 -21.77
C ARG A 261 8.13 -11.20 -20.82
N TYR A 262 8.36 -9.91 -21.03
CA TYR A 262 9.28 -9.05 -20.30
C TYR A 262 8.50 -8.22 -19.27
N LEU A 263 8.82 -8.39 -17.99
CA LEU A 263 8.22 -7.61 -16.91
C LEU A 263 8.81 -6.21 -16.86
N THR A 264 7.94 -5.23 -16.65
CA THR A 264 8.32 -3.88 -16.22
C THR A 264 7.66 -3.57 -14.89
N ASP A 265 8.05 -2.46 -14.28
CA ASP A 265 7.38 -1.95 -13.09
C ASP A 265 5.99 -1.38 -13.40
N TYR A 266 5.64 -1.16 -14.67
CA TYR A 266 4.35 -0.59 -15.11
C TYR A 266 3.45 -1.57 -15.88
N GLY A 267 3.92 -2.78 -16.17
CA GLY A 267 3.16 -3.77 -16.94
C GLY A 267 4.04 -4.89 -17.48
N THR A 268 3.57 -5.51 -18.56
CA THR A 268 4.29 -6.57 -19.27
C THR A 268 4.35 -6.23 -20.76
N ILE A 269 5.49 -6.47 -21.39
CA ILE A 269 5.70 -6.26 -22.83
C ILE A 269 6.16 -7.60 -23.43
N ARG A 270 5.72 -7.92 -24.66
CA ARG A 270 6.28 -9.07 -25.37
C ARG A 270 7.64 -8.71 -25.95
N LEU A 271 8.62 -9.61 -25.86
CA LEU A 271 10.00 -9.34 -26.25
C LEU A 271 10.10 -8.89 -27.72
N GLU A 272 9.28 -9.46 -28.60
CA GLU A 272 9.21 -9.10 -30.02
C GLU A 272 8.81 -7.63 -30.28
N ASP A 273 8.10 -7.01 -29.35
CA ASP A 273 7.63 -5.63 -29.46
C ASP A 273 8.63 -4.62 -28.90
N ILE A 274 9.71 -5.07 -28.25
CA ILE A 274 10.68 -4.21 -27.59
C ILE A 274 11.73 -3.71 -28.59
N LYS A 275 11.86 -2.39 -28.70
CA LYS A 275 12.92 -1.74 -29.49
C LYS A 275 14.14 -1.32 -28.66
N TYR A 276 13.91 -0.98 -27.39
CA TYR A 276 14.94 -0.62 -26.42
C TYR A 276 14.56 -1.23 -25.08
N PHE A 277 15.51 -1.82 -24.35
CA PHE A 277 15.22 -2.26 -22.99
C PHE A 277 15.10 -1.05 -22.05
N PRO A 278 13.93 -0.82 -21.41
CA PRO A 278 13.76 0.26 -20.44
C PRO A 278 14.26 -0.18 -19.04
N CYS A 279 15.45 -0.77 -18.98
CA CYS A 279 16.01 -1.32 -17.74
C CYS A 279 17.54 -1.29 -17.77
N SER A 280 18.15 -1.12 -16.61
CA SER A 280 19.61 -1.12 -16.42
C SER A 280 20.08 -2.32 -15.60
N CYS A 281 19.34 -3.43 -15.59
CA CYS A 281 19.77 -4.65 -14.91
C CYS A 281 20.96 -5.30 -15.67
N PRO A 282 21.70 -6.23 -15.03
CA PRO A 282 22.83 -6.91 -15.68
C PRO A 282 22.52 -7.59 -17.02
N VAL A 283 21.27 -8.02 -17.24
CA VAL A 283 20.83 -8.60 -18.53
C VAL A 283 20.69 -7.50 -19.58
N CYS A 284 19.90 -6.46 -19.28
CA CYS A 284 19.59 -5.38 -20.22
C CYS A 284 20.77 -4.46 -20.54
N MET A 285 21.78 -4.39 -19.67
CA MET A 285 23.03 -3.68 -19.95
C MET A 285 24.00 -4.49 -20.82
N LYS A 286 23.81 -5.81 -20.89
CA LYS A 286 24.68 -6.72 -21.63
C LYS A 286 24.15 -7.07 -23.02
N TYR A 287 22.83 -7.14 -23.16
CA TYR A 287 22.14 -7.59 -24.37
C TYR A 287 21.16 -6.54 -24.88
N SER A 288 20.98 -6.49 -26.19
CA SER A 288 19.89 -5.79 -26.87
C SER A 288 18.65 -6.69 -27.02
N PRO A 289 17.47 -6.12 -27.37
CA PRO A 289 16.28 -6.92 -27.68
C PRO A 289 16.51 -7.94 -28.79
N THR A 290 17.24 -7.56 -29.84
CA THR A 290 17.63 -8.45 -30.93
C THR A 290 18.51 -9.59 -30.44
N ASP A 291 19.52 -9.29 -29.62
CA ASP A 291 20.40 -10.34 -29.06
C ASP A 291 19.60 -11.38 -28.28
N LEU A 292 18.65 -10.95 -27.42
CA LEU A 292 17.79 -11.90 -26.69
C LEU A 292 16.89 -12.67 -27.65
N MET A 293 16.33 -12.05 -28.68
CA MET A 293 15.45 -12.74 -29.64
C MET A 293 16.16 -13.85 -30.43
N GLU A 294 17.42 -13.61 -30.82
CA GLU A 294 18.26 -14.54 -31.56
C GLU A 294 18.86 -15.65 -30.69
N MET A 295 18.79 -15.54 -29.36
CA MET A 295 19.27 -16.60 -28.46
C MET A 295 18.45 -17.90 -28.57
N PRO A 296 19.09 -19.06 -28.34
CA PRO A 296 18.38 -20.32 -28.11
C PRO A 296 17.31 -20.19 -27.02
N GLY A 297 16.19 -20.88 -27.20
CA GLY A 297 14.99 -20.69 -26.38
C GLY A 297 15.21 -20.89 -24.88
N ASP A 298 15.99 -21.90 -24.49
CA ASP A 298 16.36 -22.19 -23.10
C ASP A 298 17.21 -21.07 -22.48
N ARG A 299 18.19 -20.56 -23.24
CA ARG A 299 19.04 -19.45 -22.82
C ARG A 299 18.26 -18.14 -22.73
N ARG A 300 17.37 -17.89 -23.70
CA ARG A 300 16.48 -16.73 -23.73
C ARG A 300 15.52 -16.74 -22.55
N GLU A 301 14.84 -17.86 -22.31
CA GLU A 301 13.93 -18.07 -21.16
C GLU A 301 14.66 -17.79 -19.84
N ARG A 302 15.92 -18.25 -19.73
CA ARG A 302 16.74 -18.00 -18.54
C ARG A 302 17.11 -16.53 -18.34
N GLU A 303 17.61 -15.85 -19.36
CA GLU A 303 18.01 -14.44 -19.25
C GLU A 303 16.79 -13.52 -19.04
N LEU A 304 15.66 -13.81 -19.68
CA LEU A 304 14.39 -13.13 -19.40
C LEU A 304 13.91 -13.38 -17.97
N SER A 305 14.05 -14.61 -17.45
CA SER A 305 13.71 -14.92 -16.05
C SER A 305 14.55 -14.09 -15.08
N LYS A 306 15.86 -13.94 -15.36
CA LYS A 306 16.76 -13.10 -14.57
C LYS A 306 16.36 -11.63 -14.60
N HIS A 307 16.09 -11.09 -15.79
CA HIS A 307 15.55 -9.74 -15.94
C HIS A 307 14.29 -9.54 -15.10
N ASN A 308 13.30 -10.43 -15.26
CA ASN A 308 12.03 -10.37 -14.55
C ASN A 308 12.23 -10.37 -13.03
N LEU A 309 13.13 -11.20 -12.50
CA LEU A 309 13.52 -11.18 -11.09
C LEU A 309 14.14 -9.85 -10.67
N TYR A 310 15.07 -9.28 -11.46
CA TYR A 310 15.68 -7.99 -11.15
C TYR A 310 14.63 -6.89 -11.02
N VAL A 311 13.62 -6.88 -11.89
CA VAL A 311 12.52 -5.90 -11.82
C VAL A 311 11.70 -6.10 -10.54
N CYS A 312 11.33 -7.34 -10.20
CA CYS A 312 10.59 -7.61 -8.96
C CYS A 312 11.36 -7.16 -7.71
N PHE A 313 12.65 -7.51 -7.60
CA PHE A 313 13.47 -7.11 -6.45
C PHE A 313 13.75 -5.61 -6.41
N ALA A 314 13.96 -4.97 -7.56
CA ALA A 314 14.12 -3.52 -7.64
C ALA A 314 12.86 -2.81 -7.15
N GLU A 315 11.68 -3.29 -7.53
CA GLU A 315 10.42 -2.70 -7.12
C GLU A 315 10.18 -2.81 -5.62
N ILE A 316 10.45 -3.98 -5.00
CA ILE A 316 10.40 -4.13 -3.54
C ILE A 316 11.34 -3.14 -2.84
N LYS A 317 12.54 -2.92 -3.37
CA LYS A 317 13.49 -1.93 -2.81
C LYS A 317 12.96 -0.50 -2.92
N ARG A 318 12.36 -0.11 -4.04
CA ARG A 318 11.75 1.22 -4.22
C ARG A 318 10.59 1.43 -3.25
N VAL A 319 9.73 0.43 -3.09
CA VAL A 319 8.63 0.46 -2.12
C VAL A 319 9.15 0.63 -0.69
N LYS A 320 10.18 -0.13 -0.29
CA LYS A 320 10.84 0.05 1.02
C LYS A 320 11.40 1.46 1.19
N GLN A 321 12.07 2.01 0.19
CA GLN A 321 12.58 3.38 0.26
C GLN A 321 11.46 4.41 0.44
N ALA A 322 10.34 4.24 -0.28
CA ALA A 322 9.18 5.11 -0.13
C ALA A 322 8.58 5.04 1.29
N ILE A 323 8.56 3.85 1.92
CA ILE A 323 8.16 3.71 3.33
C ILE A 323 9.10 4.48 4.27
N VAL A 324 10.43 4.31 4.10
CA VAL A 324 11.43 4.99 4.94
C VAL A 324 11.31 6.51 4.85
N GLU A 325 10.98 7.03 3.67
CA GLU A 325 10.79 8.46 3.43
C GLU A 325 9.43 8.98 3.92
N GLY A 326 8.47 8.09 4.16
CA GLY A 326 7.08 8.46 4.42
C GLY A 326 6.37 9.02 3.18
N ARG A 327 6.71 8.49 2.01
CA ARG A 327 6.22 8.90 0.69
C ARG A 327 5.61 7.75 -0.11
N LEU A 328 5.09 6.72 0.59
CA LEU A 328 4.51 5.55 -0.07
C LEU A 328 3.25 5.91 -0.85
N TRP A 329 2.46 6.88 -0.40
CA TRP A 329 1.29 7.33 -1.15
C TRP A 329 1.69 7.97 -2.48
N GLU A 330 2.63 8.91 -2.47
CA GLU A 330 3.15 9.55 -3.69
C GLU A 330 3.69 8.51 -4.67
N TYR A 331 4.44 7.53 -4.15
CA TYR A 331 4.94 6.43 -4.97
C TYR A 331 3.79 5.60 -5.55
N LEU A 332 2.81 5.22 -4.74
CA LEU A 332 1.62 4.48 -5.18
C LEU A 332 0.85 5.25 -6.26
N GLU A 333 0.62 6.54 -6.08
CA GLU A 333 -0.09 7.38 -7.05
C GLU A 333 0.64 7.46 -8.39
N MET A 334 1.97 7.65 -8.36
CA MET A 334 2.80 7.60 -9.56
C MET A 334 2.66 6.24 -10.27
N LYS A 335 2.70 5.12 -9.52
CA LYS A 335 2.50 3.78 -10.07
C LYS A 335 1.08 3.59 -10.61
N ALA A 336 0.06 4.10 -9.94
CA ALA A 336 -1.34 3.92 -10.29
C ALA A 336 -1.69 4.53 -11.66
N HIS A 337 -0.99 5.59 -12.07
CA HIS A 337 -1.14 6.19 -13.39
C HIS A 337 -0.55 5.35 -14.54
N SER A 338 0.09 4.21 -14.24
CA SER A 338 0.61 3.32 -15.27
C SER A 338 -0.47 2.44 -15.93
N HIS A 339 -1.63 2.27 -15.29
CA HIS A 339 -2.74 1.47 -15.84
C HIS A 339 -4.10 1.91 -15.28
N PRO A 340 -5.17 2.05 -16.10
CA PRO A 340 -6.50 2.48 -15.62
C PRO A 340 -7.06 1.63 -14.46
N SER A 341 -6.92 0.31 -14.50
CA SER A 341 -7.37 -0.55 -13.39
C SER A 341 -6.62 -0.32 -12.08
N LEU A 342 -5.35 0.10 -12.14
CA LEU A 342 -4.57 0.41 -10.95
C LEU A 342 -4.98 1.77 -10.37
N LEU A 343 -5.26 2.75 -11.22
CA LEU A 343 -5.87 4.01 -10.80
C LEU A 343 -7.27 3.81 -10.20
N LYS A 344 -8.09 2.94 -10.80
CA LYS A 344 -9.39 2.52 -10.24
C LYS A 344 -9.21 1.90 -8.85
N ALA A 345 -8.19 1.06 -8.68
CA ALA A 345 -7.86 0.49 -7.38
C ALA A 345 -7.43 1.56 -6.37
N LEU A 346 -6.59 2.53 -6.76
CA LEU A 346 -6.20 3.64 -5.88
C LEU A 346 -7.41 4.44 -5.39
N ARG A 347 -8.35 4.75 -6.28
CA ARG A 347 -9.63 5.40 -5.90
C ARG A 347 -10.45 4.53 -4.94
N ARG A 348 -10.39 3.20 -5.07
CA ARG A 348 -11.09 2.27 -4.18
C ARG A 348 -10.62 2.34 -2.73
N LEU A 349 -9.40 2.83 -2.45
CA LEU A 349 -8.93 3.04 -1.06
C LEU A 349 -9.81 4.03 -0.29
N GLN A 350 -10.57 4.92 -0.94
CA GLN A 350 -11.52 5.82 -0.28
C GLN A 350 -12.47 5.07 0.67
N LYS A 351 -12.94 3.89 0.26
CA LYS A 351 -13.85 3.03 1.05
C LYS A 351 -13.24 2.62 2.41
N TYR A 352 -11.91 2.54 2.49
CA TYR A 352 -11.17 2.10 3.67
C TYR A 352 -10.36 3.22 4.32
N SER A 353 -10.59 4.47 3.90
CA SER A 353 -9.77 5.62 4.29
C SER A 353 -9.74 5.86 5.80
N GLU A 354 -10.84 5.68 6.51
CA GLU A 354 -10.88 5.78 7.98
C GLU A 354 -10.05 4.70 8.69
N TYR A 355 -10.02 3.49 8.13
CA TYR A 355 -9.22 2.39 8.68
C TYR A 355 -7.73 2.64 8.44
N ILE A 356 -7.39 3.11 7.24
CA ILE A 356 -6.02 3.47 6.87
C ILE A 356 -5.56 4.65 7.74
N GLU A 357 -6.35 5.70 7.89
CA GLU A 357 -6.03 6.87 8.71
C GLU A 357 -5.68 6.49 10.15
N ARG A 358 -6.54 5.69 10.79
CA ARG A 358 -6.36 5.27 12.19
C ARG A 358 -5.07 4.49 12.44
N ASN A 359 -4.60 3.78 11.42
CA ASN A 359 -3.43 2.90 11.49
C ASN A 359 -2.19 3.49 10.81
N SER A 360 -2.27 4.71 10.25
CA SER A 360 -1.14 5.39 9.60
C SER A 360 -0.36 6.23 10.60
N PRO A 361 0.96 6.39 10.43
CA PRO A 361 1.77 7.27 11.28
C PRO A 361 1.21 8.70 11.40
N PHE A 362 1.41 9.32 12.57
CA PHE A 362 1.00 10.71 12.81
C PHE A 362 1.96 11.73 12.21
N VAL A 363 3.25 11.40 12.17
CA VAL A 363 4.34 12.25 11.69
C VAL A 363 5.21 11.43 10.76
N LYS A 364 5.71 12.06 9.69
CA LYS A 364 6.64 11.45 8.73
C LYS A 364 7.90 12.29 8.61
N ARG A 365 8.96 11.68 8.07
CA ARG A 365 10.30 12.30 7.99
C ARG A 365 10.40 13.41 6.95
N LYS A 366 9.65 13.30 5.86
CA LYS A 366 9.69 14.24 4.73
C LYS A 366 8.39 15.00 4.61
N GLY A 367 8.47 16.15 3.95
CA GLY A 367 7.28 16.87 3.53
C GLY A 367 6.51 16.12 2.46
N LEU A 368 5.21 16.38 2.38
CA LEU A 368 4.25 15.67 1.54
C LEU A 368 4.03 16.39 0.21
N PHE A 369 3.73 15.63 -0.83
CA PHE A 369 3.34 16.18 -2.13
C PHE A 369 1.91 15.80 -2.47
N PHE A 370 1.14 16.80 -2.89
CA PHE A 370 -0.26 16.68 -3.25
C PHE A 370 -0.45 17.05 -4.73
N PHE A 371 -1.04 16.16 -5.51
CA PHE A 371 -1.16 16.30 -6.95
C PHE A 371 -2.60 16.59 -7.40
N GLY A 372 -3.61 16.22 -6.61
CA GLY A 372 -5.00 16.51 -6.96
C GLY A 372 -6.04 15.81 -6.10
N PRO A 373 -7.26 15.58 -6.64
CA PRO A 373 -8.41 15.14 -5.85
C PRO A 373 -8.29 13.78 -5.19
N ILE A 374 -7.45 12.90 -5.74
CA ILE A 374 -7.21 11.58 -5.16
C ILE A 374 -6.54 11.67 -3.79
N ASP A 375 -5.87 12.77 -3.49
CA ASP A 375 -5.19 12.95 -2.21
C ASP A 375 -6.10 13.37 -1.06
N PHE A 376 -7.35 13.75 -1.31
CA PHE A 376 -8.27 14.15 -0.24
C PHE A 376 -8.56 13.03 0.75
N ILE A 377 -8.39 11.79 0.32
CA ILE A 377 -8.59 10.58 1.12
C ILE A 377 -7.32 10.13 1.87
N ARG A 378 -6.23 10.91 1.78
CA ARG A 378 -5.00 10.62 2.53
C ARG A 378 -5.23 10.74 4.04
N PRO A 379 -4.59 9.89 4.86
CA PRO A 379 -4.65 9.96 6.32
C PRO A 379 -4.46 11.36 6.89
N GLU A 380 -3.51 12.11 6.35
CA GLU A 380 -3.12 13.44 6.83
C GLU A 380 -4.23 14.47 6.66
N VAL A 381 -4.88 14.48 5.50
CA VAL A 381 -5.96 15.41 5.16
C VAL A 381 -7.20 15.08 5.99
N LEU A 382 -7.59 13.81 6.01
CA LEU A 382 -8.73 13.34 6.80
C LEU A 382 -8.56 13.61 8.29
N ARG A 383 -7.37 13.33 8.83
CA ARG A 383 -7.04 13.56 10.23
C ARG A 383 -7.05 15.04 10.60
N HIS A 384 -6.51 15.90 9.75
CA HIS A 384 -6.56 17.35 9.95
C HIS A 384 -8.02 17.82 10.06
N ASN A 385 -8.84 17.50 9.06
CA ASN A 385 -10.25 17.90 9.04
C ASN A 385 -11.03 17.38 10.26
N LYS A 386 -10.82 16.10 10.61
CA LYS A 386 -11.47 15.49 11.78
C LYS A 386 -11.05 16.18 13.08
N ARG A 387 -9.76 16.38 13.30
CA ARG A 387 -9.24 17.00 14.53
C ARG A 387 -9.62 18.47 14.63
N LEU A 388 -9.66 19.19 13.51
CA LEU A 388 -10.12 20.58 13.49
C LEU A 388 -11.59 20.67 13.94
N LYS A 389 -12.43 19.72 13.53
CA LYS A 389 -13.84 19.68 13.94
C LYS A 389 -14.04 19.22 15.39
N GLU A 390 -13.30 18.20 15.82
CA GLU A 390 -13.55 17.51 17.10
C GLU A 390 -12.74 18.06 18.28
N ARG A 391 -11.60 18.71 18.02
CA ARG A 391 -10.58 19.00 19.04
C ARG A 391 -10.05 20.43 19.03
N TYR A 392 -10.41 21.22 18.03
CA TYR A 392 -9.99 22.61 17.94
C TYR A 392 -11.14 23.53 18.33
N SER A 393 -10.83 24.59 19.06
CA SER A 393 -11.75 25.69 19.31
C SER A 393 -11.02 27.00 18.97
N PRO A 394 -11.68 27.94 18.27
CA PRO A 394 -11.11 29.26 18.04
C PRO A 394 -10.76 29.97 19.36
N PRO A 395 -9.82 30.94 19.34
CA PRO A 395 -9.51 31.73 20.52
C PRO A 395 -10.76 32.42 21.11
N ASP A 396 -10.97 32.36 22.43
CA ASP A 396 -12.21 32.81 23.11
C ASP A 396 -12.66 34.24 22.80
N ARG A 397 -11.71 35.13 22.50
CA ARG A 397 -11.98 36.56 22.23
C ARG A 397 -12.24 36.85 20.76
N SER A 398 -12.07 35.86 19.88
CA SER A 398 -12.17 36.05 18.44
C SER A 398 -13.64 36.19 18.01
N LYS A 399 -13.95 37.34 17.40
CA LYS A 399 -15.26 37.63 16.79
C LYS A 399 -15.15 37.81 15.28
N VAL A 400 -13.93 38.05 14.79
CA VAL A 400 -13.65 38.32 13.38
C VAL A 400 -12.68 37.27 12.86
N LEU A 401 -13.06 36.56 11.80
CA LEU A 401 -12.19 35.64 11.08
C LEU A 401 -11.56 36.35 9.88
N ILE A 402 -10.24 36.32 9.77
CA ILE A 402 -9.53 36.73 8.55
C ILE A 402 -8.93 35.48 7.89
N LEU A 403 -9.44 35.16 6.71
CA LEU A 403 -8.94 34.10 5.85
C LEU A 403 -7.87 34.63 4.89
N VAL A 404 -6.67 34.08 4.97
CA VAL A 404 -5.51 34.49 4.17
C VAL A 404 -5.18 33.38 3.17
N PRO A 405 -4.95 33.68 1.87
CA PRO A 405 -4.46 32.66 0.96
C PRO A 405 -3.12 32.14 1.46
N ASP A 406 -2.95 30.82 1.46
CA ASP A 406 -1.63 30.26 1.67
C ASP A 406 -0.71 30.68 0.52
N SER A 407 0.48 31.15 0.86
CA SER A 407 1.44 31.64 -0.11
C SER A 407 2.53 30.60 -0.36
N GLU A 408 3.21 30.70 -1.50
CA GLU A 408 4.38 29.86 -1.80
C GLU A 408 5.51 30.04 -0.77
N LEU A 409 5.51 31.14 0.00
CA LEU A 409 6.51 31.43 1.03
C LEU A 409 6.18 30.70 2.33
N LYS A 410 6.64 29.46 2.48
CA LYS A 410 6.56 28.68 3.73
C LYS A 410 7.82 28.79 4.59
N ASP A 411 8.30 30.02 4.81
CA ASP A 411 9.49 30.28 5.66
C ASP A 411 9.26 31.42 6.66
N THR A 412 10.32 31.87 7.36
CA THR A 412 10.25 32.94 8.37
C THR A 412 9.67 34.26 7.83
N ARG A 413 9.67 34.49 6.51
CA ARG A 413 9.05 35.64 5.84
C ARG A 413 7.52 35.57 5.88
N ARG A 414 6.93 34.36 5.97
CA ARG A 414 5.48 34.14 6.09
C ARG A 414 4.88 34.88 7.28
N ARG A 415 5.49 34.76 8.47
CA ARG A 415 5.02 35.47 9.68
C ARG A 415 5.01 36.99 9.50
N LYS A 416 6.08 37.54 8.91
CA LYS A 416 6.19 38.99 8.64
C LYS A 416 5.15 39.44 7.62
N TYR A 417 4.94 38.64 6.58
CA TYR A 417 3.93 38.87 5.54
C TYR A 417 2.51 38.90 6.13
N VAL A 418 2.13 37.85 6.87
CA VAL A 418 0.80 37.73 7.50
C VAL A 418 0.56 38.86 8.49
N LYS A 419 1.52 39.15 9.38
CA LYS A 419 1.40 40.26 10.34
C LYS A 419 1.16 41.59 9.62
N LYS A 420 1.90 41.87 8.54
CA LYS A 420 1.76 43.11 7.78
C LYS A 420 0.39 43.23 7.11
N ILE A 421 -0.12 42.15 6.54
CA ILE A 421 -1.43 42.12 5.88
C ILE A 421 -2.57 42.26 6.89
N VAL A 422 -2.52 41.51 7.99
CA VAL A 422 -3.55 41.56 9.04
C VAL A 422 -3.62 42.95 9.66
N LEU A 423 -2.47 43.58 10.00
CA LEU A 423 -2.45 44.96 10.50
C LEU A 423 -3.06 45.95 9.51
N LYS A 424 -2.84 45.74 8.20
CA LYS A 424 -3.39 46.61 7.17
C LYS A 424 -4.89 46.42 6.99
N ALA A 425 -5.36 45.17 6.94
CA ALA A 425 -6.78 44.84 6.87
C ALA A 425 -7.54 45.41 8.07
N SER A 426 -6.97 45.27 9.27
CA SER A 426 -7.52 45.81 10.51
C SER A 426 -7.67 47.33 10.47
N LYS A 427 -6.67 48.05 9.94
CA LYS A 427 -6.74 49.51 9.75
C LYS A 427 -7.79 49.93 8.73
N VAL A 428 -7.90 49.19 7.61
CA VAL A 428 -8.85 49.50 6.53
C VAL A 428 -10.30 49.31 6.98
N LEU A 429 -10.55 48.30 7.81
CA LEU A 429 -11.87 47.88 8.26
C LEU A 429 -12.23 48.32 9.68
N GLY A 430 -11.33 49.02 10.39
CA GLY A 430 -11.57 49.50 11.75
C GLY A 430 -11.73 48.39 12.79
N LEU A 431 -10.97 47.29 12.67
CA LEU A 431 -11.11 46.11 13.52
C LEU A 431 -10.21 46.18 14.76
N ASP A 432 -10.72 45.66 15.89
CA ASP A 432 -9.90 45.40 17.08
C ASP A 432 -8.98 44.18 16.84
N LEU A 433 -7.67 44.41 16.92
CA LEU A 433 -6.66 43.37 16.73
C LEU A 433 -6.81 42.19 17.70
N ASN A 434 -7.34 42.42 18.91
CA ASN A 434 -7.54 41.37 19.90
C ASN A 434 -8.76 40.48 19.61
N ALA A 435 -9.66 40.91 18.71
CA ALA A 435 -10.86 40.18 18.32
C ALA A 435 -10.67 39.40 17.01
N ILE A 436 -9.48 39.45 16.41
CA ILE A 436 -9.16 38.82 15.13
C ILE A 436 -8.57 37.43 15.36
N HIS A 437 -9.13 36.44 14.67
CA HIS A 437 -8.49 35.14 14.47
C HIS A 437 -8.10 34.99 13.00
N VAL A 438 -6.90 34.46 12.77
CA VAL A 438 -6.31 34.34 11.44
C VAL A 438 -6.24 32.87 11.07
N CYS A 439 -6.80 32.53 9.92
CA CYS A 439 -6.63 31.21 9.33
C CYS A 439 -6.11 31.36 7.90
N PHE A 440 -5.33 30.39 7.46
CA PHE A 440 -5.01 30.22 6.05
C PHE A 440 -6.06 29.36 5.37
N TYR A 441 -6.28 29.58 4.08
CA TYR A 441 -6.86 28.55 3.22
C TYR A 441 -5.82 27.99 2.27
N SER A 442 -5.67 26.66 2.25
CA SER A 442 -4.64 25.98 1.47
C SER A 442 -5.07 24.58 1.00
N PRO A 443 -4.82 24.21 -0.26
CA PRO A 443 -5.00 22.84 -0.71
C PRO A 443 -4.00 21.85 -0.07
N PRO A 444 -4.38 20.58 0.13
CA PRO A 444 -5.75 20.08 0.17
C PRO A 444 -6.41 20.27 1.55
N PHE A 445 -5.73 20.88 2.53
CA PHE A 445 -6.19 20.91 3.92
C PHE A 445 -7.43 21.79 4.18
N GLY A 446 -7.84 22.60 3.21
CA GLY A 446 -8.95 23.52 3.42
C GLY A 446 -8.47 24.68 4.27
N ILE A 447 -8.93 24.74 5.51
CA ILE A 447 -8.58 25.80 6.45
C ILE A 447 -7.50 25.37 7.45
N ILE A 448 -6.56 26.26 7.74
CA ILE A 448 -5.44 26.04 8.67
C ILE A 448 -5.38 27.22 9.64
N PRO A 449 -5.78 27.05 10.91
CA PRO A 449 -5.54 28.05 11.94
C PRO A 449 -4.06 28.42 12.06
N ILE A 450 -3.75 29.69 12.30
CA ILE A 450 -2.36 30.17 12.37
C ILE A 450 -1.56 29.44 13.46
N GLU A 451 -2.23 29.07 14.55
CA GLU A 451 -1.73 28.29 15.68
C GLU A 451 -1.22 26.90 15.26
N LEU A 452 -1.76 26.35 14.18
CA LEU A 452 -1.42 25.02 13.65
C LEU A 452 -0.51 25.09 12.42
N SER A 453 -0.32 26.26 11.83
CA SER A 453 0.36 26.45 10.54
C SER A 453 1.83 26.03 10.48
N GLU A 454 2.45 25.76 11.63
CA GLU A 454 3.85 25.31 11.76
C GLU A 454 3.96 23.86 12.22
N THR A 455 2.84 23.18 12.38
CA THR A 455 2.79 21.78 12.80
C THR A 455 2.79 20.85 11.60
N TYR A 456 3.28 19.63 11.77
CA TYR A 456 3.16 18.60 10.74
C TYR A 456 1.71 18.16 10.57
N PRO A 457 1.20 18.00 9.34
CA PRO A 457 1.87 18.21 8.04
C PRO A 457 1.65 19.61 7.45
N LEU A 458 1.00 20.51 8.16
CA LEU A 458 0.48 21.82 7.72
C LEU A 458 1.56 22.87 7.39
N TYR A 459 2.82 22.56 7.68
CA TYR A 459 3.96 23.36 7.23
C TYR A 459 4.79 22.65 6.16
N GLN A 460 4.99 21.34 6.31
CA GLN A 460 5.88 20.53 5.47
C GLN A 460 5.12 19.87 4.31
N TYR A 461 4.60 20.66 3.37
CA TYR A 461 4.00 20.11 2.16
C TYR A 461 4.10 21.05 0.96
N GLU A 462 3.94 20.48 -0.22
CA GLU A 462 3.74 21.19 -1.48
C GLU A 462 2.53 20.60 -2.20
N TYR A 463 1.89 21.39 -3.05
CA TYR A 463 0.78 20.96 -3.88
C TYR A 463 0.96 21.46 -5.31
N ALA A 464 0.36 20.77 -6.28
CA ALA A 464 0.37 21.20 -7.67
C ALA A 464 -0.31 22.57 -7.83
N TYR A 465 0.48 23.59 -8.17
CA TYR A 465 0.00 24.97 -8.33
C TYR A 465 -0.12 25.34 -9.84
N PRO A 466 -1.21 26.01 -10.25
CA PRO A 466 -2.42 26.28 -9.48
C PRO A 466 -3.25 24.98 -9.26
N PRO A 467 -4.06 24.92 -8.19
CA PRO A 467 -4.91 23.76 -7.95
C PRO A 467 -5.99 23.62 -9.02
N ASP A 468 -6.40 22.38 -9.30
CA ASP A 468 -7.48 22.09 -10.23
C ASP A 468 -8.86 22.50 -9.66
N ALA A 469 -9.89 22.52 -10.50
CA ALA A 469 -11.22 23.01 -10.13
C ALA A 469 -11.89 22.18 -9.02
N GLU A 470 -11.67 20.87 -8.98
CA GLU A 470 -12.24 19.99 -7.95
C GLU A 470 -11.54 20.23 -6.60
N THR A 471 -10.22 20.45 -6.61
CA THR A 471 -9.47 20.89 -5.44
C THR A 471 -9.91 22.24 -4.91
N VAL A 472 -10.13 23.24 -5.79
CA VAL A 472 -10.65 24.55 -5.37
C VAL A 472 -12.03 24.41 -4.73
N LYS A 473 -12.92 23.60 -5.32
CA LYS A 473 -14.25 23.33 -4.75
C LYS A 473 -14.17 22.64 -3.39
N TYR A 474 -13.33 21.62 -3.26
CA TYR A 474 -13.11 20.92 -1.99
C TYR A 474 -12.66 21.87 -0.88
N VAL A 475 -11.70 22.75 -1.17
CA VAL A 475 -11.20 23.75 -0.19
C VAL A 475 -12.32 24.71 0.20
N ALA A 476 -13.13 25.20 -0.76
CA ALA A 476 -14.28 26.05 -0.47
C ALA A 476 -15.29 25.37 0.46
N GLU A 477 -15.62 24.10 0.21
CA GLU A 477 -16.51 23.31 1.08
C GLU A 477 -15.97 23.20 2.51
N ARG A 478 -14.68 22.91 2.69
CA ARG A 478 -14.05 22.83 4.03
C ARG A 478 -14.06 24.18 4.76
N ILE A 479 -13.90 25.29 4.04
CA ILE A 479 -14.02 26.64 4.61
C ILE A 479 -15.44 26.89 5.10
N LEU A 480 -16.45 26.59 4.28
CA LEU A 480 -17.86 26.79 4.63
C LEU A 480 -18.28 25.95 5.83
N GLU A 481 -17.84 24.69 5.91
CA GLU A 481 -18.05 23.83 7.07
C GLU A 481 -17.45 24.40 8.36
N TYR A 482 -16.23 24.94 8.27
CA TYR A 482 -15.56 25.54 9.42
C TYR A 482 -16.26 26.81 9.89
N ILE A 483 -16.60 27.70 8.96
CA ILE A 483 -17.27 28.96 9.28
C ILE A 483 -18.64 28.71 9.91
N ALA A 484 -19.42 27.78 9.37
CA ALA A 484 -20.75 27.46 9.90
C ALA A 484 -20.73 26.89 11.33
N ALA A 485 -19.61 26.29 11.75
CA ALA A 485 -19.46 25.72 13.09
C ALA A 485 -18.84 26.70 14.10
N ALA A 486 -18.32 27.84 13.66
CA ALA A 486 -17.53 28.73 14.49
C ALA A 486 -18.29 30.02 14.87
N PRO A 487 -18.03 30.60 16.06
CA PRO A 487 -18.82 31.71 16.60
C PRO A 487 -18.41 33.09 16.04
N TYR A 488 -17.95 33.17 14.79
CA TYR A 488 -17.54 34.45 14.20
C TYR A 488 -18.75 35.29 13.81
N VAL A 489 -18.70 36.57 14.15
CA VAL A 489 -19.71 37.56 13.77
C VAL A 489 -19.39 38.17 12.41
N LYS A 490 -18.10 38.23 12.05
CA LYS A 490 -17.65 38.80 10.78
C LYS A 490 -16.57 37.93 10.15
N ILE A 491 -16.70 37.65 8.86
CA ILE A 491 -15.71 36.90 8.08
C ILE A 491 -15.14 37.81 7.00
N ILE A 492 -13.82 37.84 6.89
CA ILE A 492 -13.10 38.59 5.87
C ILE A 492 -12.22 37.62 5.11
N ILE A 493 -12.40 37.56 3.80
CA ILE A 493 -11.61 36.70 2.92
C ILE A 493 -10.68 37.58 2.11
N LEU A 494 -9.38 37.38 2.31
CA LEU A 494 -8.37 38.02 1.50
C LEU A 494 -8.22 37.24 0.20
N MET A 495 -8.26 37.94 -0.93
CA MET A 495 -8.25 37.34 -2.26
C MET A 495 -7.08 37.87 -3.07
N GLU A 496 -6.23 36.99 -3.58
CA GLU A 496 -5.13 37.37 -4.46
C GLU A 496 -5.61 37.45 -5.91
N LYS A 497 -5.60 38.65 -6.48
CA LYS A 497 -6.10 38.88 -7.85
C LYS A 497 -5.28 38.11 -8.89
N GLY A 498 -5.95 37.53 -9.88
CA GLY A 498 -5.32 36.72 -10.94
C GLY A 498 -4.83 35.35 -10.48
N SER A 499 -5.26 34.87 -9.31
CA SER A 499 -4.92 33.56 -8.76
C SER A 499 -6.15 32.66 -8.61
N TRP A 500 -5.93 31.40 -8.25
CA TRP A 500 -7.00 30.44 -7.95
C TRP A 500 -7.92 30.90 -6.79
N SER A 501 -7.47 31.82 -5.94
CA SER A 501 -8.28 32.36 -4.85
C SER A 501 -9.49 33.15 -5.33
N GLU A 502 -9.48 33.74 -6.54
CA GLU A 502 -10.67 34.41 -7.10
C GLU A 502 -11.82 33.42 -7.26
N ARG A 503 -11.53 32.26 -7.87
CA ARG A 503 -12.52 31.19 -8.05
C ARG A 503 -13.00 30.62 -6.72
N LEU A 504 -12.10 30.47 -5.74
CA LEU A 504 -12.47 30.02 -4.40
C LEU A 504 -13.44 30.99 -3.75
N VAL A 505 -13.14 32.29 -3.80
CA VAL A 505 -13.95 33.33 -3.17
C VAL A 505 -15.33 33.41 -3.82
N ASP A 506 -15.42 33.33 -5.15
CA ASP A 506 -16.70 33.29 -5.85
C ASP A 506 -17.57 32.12 -5.39
N LEU A 507 -16.98 30.93 -5.22
CA LEU A 507 -17.68 29.75 -4.69
C LEU A 507 -18.12 29.95 -3.24
N VAL A 508 -17.22 30.43 -2.37
CA VAL A 508 -17.53 30.66 -0.95
C VAL A 508 -18.62 31.70 -0.79
N VAL A 509 -18.58 32.82 -1.52
CA VAL A 509 -19.62 33.87 -1.44
C VAL A 509 -20.95 33.38 -1.94
N LYS A 510 -20.98 32.70 -3.09
CA LYS A 510 -22.20 32.11 -3.64
C LYS A 510 -22.88 31.18 -2.63
N GLU A 511 -22.13 30.24 -2.06
CA GLU A 511 -22.68 29.27 -1.10
C GLU A 511 -22.93 29.88 0.30
N SER A 512 -22.21 30.95 0.68
CA SER A 512 -22.45 31.68 1.93
C SER A 512 -23.77 32.45 1.91
N HIS A 513 -24.14 33.05 0.76
CA HIS A 513 -25.44 33.68 0.59
C HIS A 513 -26.61 32.69 0.75
N GLU A 514 -26.45 31.46 0.25
CA GLU A 514 -27.43 30.39 0.43
C GLU A 514 -27.56 29.94 1.90
N ARG A 515 -26.57 30.26 2.75
CA ARG A 515 -26.49 29.87 4.18
C ARG A 515 -26.59 31.04 5.16
N GLU A 516 -26.95 32.25 4.69
CA GLU A 516 -27.06 33.49 5.49
C GLU A 516 -25.76 33.88 6.22
N ILE A 517 -24.60 33.58 5.64
CA ILE A 517 -23.28 33.94 6.19
C ILE A 517 -22.76 35.20 5.49
N GLU A 518 -22.52 36.29 6.24
CA GLU A 518 -21.93 37.52 5.70
C GLU A 518 -20.39 37.43 5.62
N ALA A 519 -19.85 37.32 4.40
CA ALA A 519 -18.42 37.34 4.12
C ALA A 519 -18.00 38.58 3.31
N GLU A 520 -17.04 39.35 3.82
CA GLU A 520 -16.48 40.52 3.14
C GLU A 520 -15.20 40.15 2.39
N ILE A 521 -15.09 40.52 1.11
CA ILE A 521 -13.92 40.23 0.28
C ILE A 521 -12.97 41.42 0.29
N LEU A 522 -11.68 41.18 0.56
CA LEU A 522 -10.62 42.19 0.41
C LEU A 522 -9.57 41.74 -0.62
N PRO A 523 -9.41 42.45 -1.74
CA PRO A 523 -8.40 42.11 -2.73
C PRO A 523 -6.98 42.46 -2.24
N LEU A 524 -6.07 41.51 -2.41
CA LEU A 524 -4.63 41.61 -2.20
C LEU A 524 -3.91 41.77 -3.55
N ASP A 525 -3.06 42.80 -3.65
CA ASP A 525 -2.06 42.90 -4.71
C ASP A 525 -0.77 42.20 -4.27
N ALA A 526 -0.48 41.06 -4.90
CA ALA A 526 0.65 40.17 -4.61
C ALA A 526 2.02 40.89 -4.67
N HIS A 527 2.16 41.89 -5.55
CA HIS A 527 3.42 42.58 -5.79
C HIS A 527 3.63 43.81 -4.90
N SER A 528 2.57 44.41 -4.35
CA SER A 528 2.66 45.70 -3.64
C SER A 528 2.11 45.70 -2.21
N LEU A 529 1.51 44.58 -1.75
CA LEU A 529 0.82 44.49 -0.46
C LEU A 529 -0.25 45.60 -0.30
N LYS A 530 -0.79 46.12 -1.42
CA LYS A 530 -1.85 47.12 -1.43
C LYS A 530 -3.21 46.42 -1.36
N LEU A 531 -3.95 46.71 -0.30
CA LEU A 531 -5.39 46.46 -0.26
C LEU A 531 -6.05 47.54 -1.12
N LYS A 532 -6.90 47.14 -2.06
CA LYS A 532 -7.78 48.06 -2.78
C LYS A 532 -9.15 47.96 -2.11
N LYS A 533 -9.72 49.10 -1.68
CA LYS A 533 -11.15 49.11 -1.38
C LYS A 533 -11.87 48.88 -2.72
N ASN A 534 -12.88 48.02 -2.72
CA ASN A 534 -13.82 47.96 -3.85
C ASN A 534 -14.53 49.30 -3.99
#